data_AF-B5EWV9-F1
#
_entry.id   AF-B5EWV9-F1
#
_cell.length_a   1.000
_cell.length_b   1.000
_cell.length_c   1.000
_cell.angle_alpha   90.00
_cell.angle_beta   90.00
_cell.angle_gamma   90.00
#
_symmetry.space_group_name_H-M   'P 1'
#
loop_
_entity.id
_entity.type
_entity.pdbx_description
1 polymer ?
#
loop_
_entity_poly.entity_id
_entity_poly.type
_entity_poly.pdbx_seq_one_letter_code
_entity_poly.pdbx_strand_id
1 'polypeptide(L)' 'MNEHARNNRYFSSTREFRDAISVFFNQTLPDIADSLASRIKDHFQVLTPAS' A
#
# COMPACT_ATOMS: atom_id res chain seq x y z
N MET A 1 -0.01 1.07 0.30
CA MET A 1 -0.67 2.34 -0.06
C MET A 1 -2.14 2.15 -0.43
N ASN A 2 -2.50 1.26 -1.35
CA ASN A 2 -3.91 1.08 -1.73
C ASN A 2 -4.78 0.74 -0.51
N GLU A 3 -4.42 -0.30 0.25
CA GLU A 3 -5.15 -0.74 1.45
C GLU A 3 -5.32 0.37 2.52
N HIS A 4 -4.32 1.25 2.68
CA HIS A 4 -4.24 2.17 3.82
C HIS A 4 -4.52 3.64 3.51
N ALA A 5 -4.41 4.06 2.25
CA ALA A 5 -4.47 5.47 1.87
C ALA A 5 -5.47 5.76 0.75
N ARG A 6 -5.74 4.81 -0.15
CA ARG A 6 -6.57 5.05 -1.34
C ARG A 6 -7.85 4.23 -1.34
N ASN A 7 -7.76 2.91 -1.23
CA ASN A 7 -8.84 1.92 -1.11
C ASN A 7 -10.15 2.29 -1.81
N ASN A 8 -10.10 2.71 -3.08
CA ASN A 8 -11.25 3.19 -3.88
C ASN A 8 -12.09 4.31 -3.24
N ARG A 9 -11.55 5.02 -2.25
CA ARG A 9 -12.15 6.20 -1.64
C ARG A 9 -11.99 7.39 -2.58
N TYR A 10 -13.09 8.09 -2.81
CA TYR A 10 -13.09 9.40 -3.47
C TYR A 10 -12.65 10.50 -2.48
N PHE A 11 -11.80 11.41 -2.94
CA PHE A 11 -11.37 12.58 -2.17
C PHE A 11 -12.11 13.81 -2.68
N SER A 12 -12.75 14.52 -1.76
CA SER A 12 -13.56 15.71 -2.06
C SER A 12 -12.72 16.90 -2.51
N SER A 13 -11.42 16.89 -2.20
CA SER A 13 -10.48 17.92 -2.58
C SER A 13 -9.05 17.39 -2.77
N THR A 14 -8.25 18.12 -3.54
CA THR A 14 -6.81 17.85 -3.70
C THR A 14 -6.07 17.95 -2.37
N ARG A 15 -6.52 18.79 -1.43
CA ARG A 15 -5.91 18.93 -0.10
C ARG A 15 -6.11 17.66 0.72
N GLU A 16 -7.35 17.18 0.80
CA GLU A 16 -7.67 15.94 1.52
C GLU A 16 -6.85 14.76 1.00
N PHE A 17 -6.71 14.65 -0.32
CA PHE A 17 -5.86 13.63 -0.94
C PHE A 17 -4.38 13.75 -0.53
N ARG A 18 -3.83 14.98 -0.56
CA ARG A 18 -2.43 15.23 -0.17
C ARG A 18 -2.19 14.93 1.31
N ASP A 19 -3.12 15.27 2.18
CA ASP A 19 -3.03 15.02 3.61
C ASP A 19 -3.05 13.50 3.88
N ALA A 20 -3.97 12.76 3.24
CA ALA A 20 -4.01 11.30 3.35
C ALA A 20 -2.73 10.61 2.85
N ILE A 21 -2.16 11.08 1.74
CA ILE A 21 -0.87 10.58 1.24
C ILE A 21 0.27 10.90 2.21
N SER A 22 0.29 12.11 2.78
CA SER A 22 1.33 12.53 3.72
C SER A 22 1.29 11.71 5.00
N VAL A 23 0.10 11.44 5.53
CA VAL A 23 -0.10 10.54 6.69
C VAL A 23 0.39 9.13 6.37
N PHE A 24 0.07 8.62 5.18
CA PHE A 24 0.52 7.29 4.78
C PHE A 24 2.05 7.17 4.79
N PHE A 25 2.78 8.13 4.20
CA PHE A 25 4.24 8.04 4.13
C PHE A 25 4.94 8.32 5.46
N ASN A 26 4.43 9.27 6.25
CA ASN A 26 5.12 9.71 7.46
C ASN A 26 4.76 8.90 8.72
N GLN A 27 3.63 8.20 8.71
CA GLN A 27 3.14 7.48 9.88
C GLN A 27 2.84 6.03 9.53
N THR A 28 1.88 5.80 8.63
CA THR A 28 1.37 4.45 8.39
C THR A 28 2.43 3.52 7.80
N LEU A 29 3.23 3.98 6.84
CA LEU A 29 4.25 3.16 6.18
C LEU A 29 5.35 2.71 7.15
N PRO A 30 5.94 3.58 7.99
CA PRO A 30 6.81 3.16 9.08
C PRO A 30 6.17 2.08 9.98
N ASP A 31 4.91 2.26 10.39
CA ASP A 31 4.22 1.36 11.31
C ASP A 31 4.02 -0.05 10.74
N ILE A 32 3.87 -0.18 9.42
CA ILE A 32 3.64 -1.46 8.73
C ILE A 32 4.88 -1.99 7.98
N ALA A 33 6.03 -1.33 8.11
CA ALA A 33 7.21 -1.62 7.30
C ALA A 33 7.68 -3.07 7.43
N ASP A 34 7.74 -3.58 8.66
CA ASP A 34 8.20 -4.95 8.95
C ASP A 34 7.26 -6.00 8.35
N SER A 35 5.94 -5.78 8.45
CA SER A 35 4.94 -6.66 7.85
C SER A 35 5.02 -6.66 6.32
N LEU A 36 5.25 -5.49 5.71
CA LEU A 36 5.47 -5.38 4.26
C LEU A 36 6.74 -6.10 3.81
N ALA A 37 7.82 -6.00 4.57
CA ALA A 37 9.06 -6.70 4.28
C ALA A 37 8.88 -8.23 4.30
N SER A 38 8.04 -8.77 5.20
CA SER A 38 7.67 -10.19 5.19
C SER A 38 6.82 -10.56 3.97
N ARG A 39 5.78 -9.77 3.64
CA ARG A 39 4.90 -10.04 2.48
C ARG A 39 5.65 -10.19 1.17
N ILE A 40 6.71 -9.40 0.95
CA ILE A 40 7.55 -9.52 -0.25
C ILE A 40 8.18 -10.91 -0.35
N LYS A 41 8.50 -11.56 0.77
CA LYS A 41 9.18 -12.87 0.78
C LYS A 41 8.25 -14.06 0.68
N ASP A 42 6.97 -13.90 0.98
CA ASP A 42 6.10 -15.04 1.28
C ASP A 42 5.27 -15.56 0.09
N HIS A 43 5.12 -14.81 -1.00
CA HIS A 43 4.15 -15.15 -2.08
C HIS A 43 4.63 -14.87 -3.52
N PHE A 44 5.86 -15.25 -3.86
CA PHE A 44 6.24 -15.29 -5.28
C PHE A 44 5.62 -16.50 -5.96
N GLN A 45 4.54 -16.29 -6.72
CA GLN A 45 3.98 -17.33 -7.58
C GLN A 45 4.87 -17.51 -8.80
N VAL A 46 5.55 -18.65 -8.89
CA VAL A 46 6.25 -19.07 -10.12
C VAL A 46 5.21 -19.69 -11.04
N LEU A 47 4.89 -19.02 -12.14
CA LEU A 47 4.00 -19.56 -13.17
C LEU A 47 4.82 -20.50 -14.07
N THR A 48 4.46 -21.78 -14.08
CA THR A 48 5.00 -22.74 -15.04
C THR A 48 4.27 -22.59 -16.38
N PRO A 49 4.95 -22.65 -17.53
CA PRO A 49 4.31 -22.61 -18.84
C PRO A 49 3.33 -23.79 -18.99
N ALA A 50 2.19 -23.54 -19.65
CA ALA A 50 1.31 -24.63 -20.06
C ALA A 50 1.95 -25.42 -21.21
N SER A 51 1.84 -26.75 -21.15
CA SER A 51 2.29 -27.68 -22.20
C SER A 51 1.36 -27.66 -23.42
#